data_AF-A0A3S1GG48-F1
#
_entry.id   AF-A0A3S1GG48-F1
#
_cell.length_a   1.000
_cell.length_b   1.000
_cell.length_c   1.000
_cell.angle_alpha   90.00
_cell.angle_beta   90.00
_cell.angle_gamma   90.00
#
_symmetry.space_group_name_H-M   'P 1'
#
loop_
_entity.id
_entity.type
_entity.pdbx_description
1 polymer ?
#
loop_
_entity_poly.entity_id
_entity_poly.type
_entity_poly.pdbx_seq_one_letter_code
_entity_poly.pdbx_strand_id
1 'polypeptide(L)'
;MAFALLLTAWELYARFGGIAPTVLPAPSRVLAQAWENRAALADNTLPTIRATLAGFAFSLVAAFILSALVDFLAPLRRALFPLLIASQTLPLVAIAPLVVLWFGFG
;
A
#
# COMPACT_ATOMS: atom_id res chain seq x y z
N MET A 1 29.09 0.59 -2.11
CA MET A 1 29.83 -0.62 -2.53
C MET A 1 29.05 -1.91 -2.20
N ALA A 2 28.61 -2.12 -0.95
CA ALA A 2 27.84 -3.30 -0.56
C ALA A 2 26.57 -3.55 -1.41
N PHE A 3 25.82 -2.48 -1.72
CA PHE A 3 24.61 -2.58 -2.54
C PHE A 3 24.87 -3.07 -3.97
N ALA A 4 25.94 -2.58 -4.62
CA ALA A 4 26.31 -3.00 -5.96
C ALA A 4 26.77 -4.47 -5.99
N LEU A 5 27.53 -4.90 -4.98
CA LEU A 5 27.90 -6.30 -4.80
C LEU A 5 26.68 -7.20 -4.64
N LEU A 6 25.70 -6.78 -3.83
CA LEU A 6 24.45 -7.52 -3.64
C LEU A 6 23.64 -7.63 -4.95
N LEU A 7 23.50 -6.55 -5.70
CA LEU A 7 22.82 -6.57 -7.00
C LEU A 7 23.53 -7.48 -8.00
N THR A 8 24.86 -7.45 -8.02
CA THR A 8 25.65 -8.29 -8.94
C THR A 8 25.56 -9.76 -8.55
N ALA A 9 25.63 -10.08 -7.26
CA ALA A 9 25.44 -11.44 -6.75
C ALA A 9 24.03 -11.96 -7.07
N TRP A 10 22.99 -11.13 -6.91
CA TRP A 10 21.62 -11.46 -7.29
C TRP A 10 21.49 -11.69 -8.80
N GLU A 11 22.03 -10.80 -9.63
CA GLU A 11 22.02 -10.94 -11.10
C GLU A 11 22.67 -12.26 -11.54
N LEU A 12 23.85 -12.58 -10.98
CA LEU A 12 24.56 -13.83 -11.26
C LEU A 12 23.75 -15.05 -10.81
N TYR A 13 23.20 -15.01 -9.59
CA TYR A 13 22.40 -16.12 -9.06
C TYR A 13 21.11 -16.33 -9.86
N ALA A 14 20.42 -15.26 -10.25
CA ALA A 14 19.21 -15.35 -11.06
C ALA A 14 19.48 -15.89 -12.48
N ARG A 15 20.65 -15.59 -13.06
CA ARG A 15 21.03 -16.06 -14.41
C ARG A 15 21.57 -17.49 -14.41
N PHE A 16 22.41 -17.84 -13.44
CA PHE A 16 23.17 -19.08 -13.43
C PHE A 16 22.63 -20.13 -12.45
N GLY A 17 21.75 -19.75 -11.51
CA GLY A 17 21.18 -20.65 -10.52
C GLY A 17 20.09 -21.60 -11.04
N GLY A 18 19.74 -21.54 -12.33
CA GLY A 18 18.74 -22.42 -12.95
C GLY A 18 17.29 -22.16 -12.50
N ILE A 19 17.04 -21.05 -11.80
CA ILE A 19 15.72 -20.68 -11.30
C ILE A 19 14.88 -20.14 -12.46
N ALA A 20 13.59 -20.53 -12.50
CA ALA A 20 12.67 -20.01 -13.50
C ALA A 20 12.58 -18.46 -13.40
N PRO A 21 12.69 -17.73 -14.52
CA PRO A 21 12.65 -16.25 -14.51
C PRO A 21 11.34 -15.66 -13.96
N THR A 22 10.27 -16.45 -13.89
CA THR A 22 9.00 -16.10 -13.27
C THR A 22 9.06 -16.09 -11.74
N VAL A 23 9.96 -16.87 -11.14
CA VAL A 23 10.14 -16.96 -9.68
C VAL A 23 11.18 -15.94 -9.21
N LEU A 24 12.30 -15.83 -9.92
CA LEU A 24 13.36 -14.89 -9.59
C LEU A 24 13.90 -14.20 -10.87
N PRO A 25 13.24 -13.14 -11.35
CA PRO A 25 13.75 -12.38 -12.47
C PRO A 25 15.05 -11.66 -12.09
N ALA A 26 16.02 -11.66 -13.02
CA ALA A 26 17.24 -10.90 -12.84
C ALA A 26 16.94 -9.39 -12.77
N PRO A 27 17.62 -8.62 -11.90
CA PRO A 27 17.47 -7.16 -11.83
C PRO A 27 17.48 -6.44 -13.18
N SER A 28 18.35 -6.86 -14.11
CA SER A 28 18.39 -6.27 -15.46
C SER A 28 17.08 -6.49 -16.24
N ARG A 29 16.44 -7.64 -16.07
CA ARG A 29 15.17 -7.99 -16.71
C ARG A 29 14.03 -7.18 -16.11
N VAL A 30 14.03 -6.96 -14.79
CA VAL A 30 13.04 -6.09 -14.13
C VAL A 30 13.14 -4.67 -14.68
N LEU A 31 14.36 -4.13 -14.82
CA LEU A 31 14.57 -2.80 -15.39
C LEU A 31 14.15 -2.70 -16.87
N ALA A 32 14.48 -3.71 -17.67
CA ALA A 32 14.05 -3.75 -19.07
C ALA A 32 12.51 -3.77 -19.20
N GLN A 33 11.84 -4.62 -18.41
CA GLN A 33 10.38 -4.71 -18.42
C GLN A 33 9.71 -3.46 -17.87
N ALA A 34 10.29 -2.81 -16.86
CA ALA A 34 9.81 -1.53 -16.35
C ALA A 34 9.91 -0.42 -17.40
N TRP A 35 10.97 -0.42 -18.23
CA TRP A 35 11.14 0.53 -19.31
C TRP A 35 10.20 0.28 -20.50
N GLU A 36 10.06 -0.98 -20.92
CA GLU A 36 9.14 -1.37 -21.99
C GLU A 36 7.69 -1.04 -21.63
N ASN A 37 7.27 -1.34 -20.40
CA ASN A 37 5.91 -1.12 -19.92
C ASN A 37 5.72 0.24 -19.23
N ARG A 38 6.65 1.18 -19.39
CA ARG A 38 6.64 2.48 -18.67
C ARG A 38 5.34 3.27 -18.83
N ALA A 39 4.73 3.22 -20.02
CA ALA A 39 3.47 3.90 -20.30
C ALA A 39 2.31 3.28 -19.50
N ALA A 40 2.18 1.94 -19.58
CA ALA A 40 1.19 1.21 -18.78
C ALA A 40 1.43 1.37 -17.26
N LEU A 41 2.69 1.37 -16.81
CA LEU A 41 3.04 1.65 -15.42
C LEU A 41 2.58 3.05 -15.03
N ALA A 42 2.85 4.07 -15.84
CA ALA A 42 2.42 5.44 -15.57
C ALA A 42 0.90 5.57 -15.51
N ASP A 43 0.19 4.95 -16.47
CA ASP A 43 -1.27 4.97 -16.57
C ASP A 43 -1.95 4.31 -15.37
N ASN A 44 -1.34 3.29 -14.76
CA ASN A 44 -1.86 2.65 -13.54
C ASN A 44 -1.37 3.32 -12.24
N THR A 45 -0.18 3.92 -12.28
CA THR A 45 0.41 4.59 -11.11
C THR A 45 -0.34 5.87 -10.79
N LEU A 46 -0.70 6.67 -11.79
CA LEU A 46 -1.32 7.97 -11.56
C LEU A 46 -2.71 7.87 -10.89
N PRO A 47 -3.64 6.99 -11.32
CA PRO A 47 -4.90 6.76 -10.60
C PRO A 47 -4.67 6.26 -9.17
N THR A 48 -3.74 5.33 -8.97
CA THR A 48 -3.41 4.78 -7.66
C THR A 48 -2.92 5.88 -6.70
N ILE A 49 -2.02 6.75 -7.17
CA ILE A 49 -1.53 7.89 -6.40
C ILE A 49 -2.68 8.83 -6.07
N ARG A 50 -3.52 9.20 -7.04
CA ARG A 50 -4.66 10.09 -6.82
C ARG A 50 -5.64 9.53 -5.80
N ALA A 51 -6.01 8.25 -5.92
CA ALA A 51 -6.89 7.58 -4.98
C ALA A 51 -6.28 7.52 -3.57
N THR A 52 -4.99 7.19 -3.47
CA THR A 52 -4.26 7.13 -2.20
C THR A 52 -4.18 8.50 -1.53
N LEU A 53 -3.83 9.55 -2.27
CA LEU A 53 -3.73 10.90 -1.75
C LEU A 53 -5.09 11.48 -1.34
N ALA A 54 -6.13 11.24 -2.13
CA ALA A 54 -7.49 11.64 -1.78
C ALA A 54 -7.95 10.94 -0.50
N GLY A 55 -7.84 9.61 -0.44
CA GLY A 55 -8.19 8.83 0.74
C GLY A 55 -7.41 9.25 1.98
N PHE A 56 -6.10 9.49 1.83
CA PHE A 56 -5.24 9.98 2.90
C PHE A 56 -5.70 11.36 3.39
N ALA A 57 -5.95 12.32 2.49
CA ALA A 57 -6.40 13.66 2.86
C ALA A 57 -7.74 13.61 3.63
N PHE A 58 -8.70 12.81 3.17
CA PHE A 58 -9.96 12.60 3.89
C PHE A 58 -9.75 11.99 5.27
N SER A 59 -8.90 10.97 5.37
CA SER A 59 -8.58 10.33 6.65
C SER A 59 -7.92 11.29 7.64
N LEU A 60 -7.03 12.16 7.15
CA LEU A 60 -6.31 13.14 7.97
C LEU A 60 -7.27 14.18 8.55
N VAL A 61 -8.14 14.73 7.71
CA VAL A 61 -9.15 15.72 8.15
C VAL A 61 -10.12 15.08 9.15
N ALA A 62 -10.61 13.87 8.87
CA ALA A 62 -11.51 13.15 9.76
C ALA A 62 -10.85 12.83 11.11
N ALA A 63 -9.61 12.31 11.10
CA ALA A 63 -8.86 11.97 12.31
C ALA A 63 -8.53 13.21 13.15
N PHE A 64 -8.21 14.34 12.51
CA PHE A 64 -7.97 15.59 13.19
C PHE A 64 -9.23 16.11 13.91
N ILE A 65 -10.37 16.15 13.21
CA ILE A 65 -11.65 16.57 13.79
C ILE A 65 -12.04 15.63 14.95
N LEU A 66 -11.90 14.33 14.75
CA LEU A 66 -12.25 13.34 15.76
C LEU A 66 -11.36 13.45 17.00
N SER A 67 -10.05 13.64 16.83
CA SER A 67 -9.12 13.84 17.95
C SER A 67 -9.44 15.10 18.72
N ALA A 68 -9.69 16.22 18.03
CA ALA A 68 -10.09 17.46 18.68
C ALA A 68 -11.38 17.28 19.50
N LEU A 69 -12.42 16.67 18.93
CA LEU A 69 -13.68 16.42 19.63
C LEU A 69 -13.50 15.52 20.87
N VAL A 70 -12.70 14.46 20.76
CA VAL A 70 -12.37 13.55 21.87
C VAL A 70 -11.58 14.27 22.97
N ASP A 71 -10.73 15.22 22.62
CA ASP A 71 -9.96 15.99 23.58
C ASP A 71 -10.83 17.00 24.35
N PHE A 72 -11.76 17.68 23.67
CA PHE A 72 -12.65 18.65 24.32
C PHE A 72 -13.82 18.01 25.09
N LEU A 73 -14.24 16.80 24.75
CA LEU A 73 -15.43 16.15 25.33
C LEU A 73 -15.06 14.86 26.10
N ALA A 74 -14.90 14.98 27.43
CA ALA A 74 -14.62 13.86 28.32
C ALA A 74 -15.55 12.63 28.20
N PRO A 75 -16.88 12.75 28.02
CA PRO A 75 -17.74 11.57 27.82
C PRO A 75 -17.51 10.91 26.45
N LEU A 76 -17.21 11.70 25.42
CA LEU A 76 -16.94 11.18 24.07
C LEU A 76 -15.63 10.39 24.05
N ARG A 77 -14.61 10.84 24.78
CA ARG A 77 -13.37 10.07 24.98
C ARG A 77 -13.65 8.68 25.52
N ARG A 78 -14.46 8.54 26.58
CA ARG A 78 -14.76 7.24 27.21
C ARG A 78 -15.53 6.31 26.27
N ALA A 79 -16.42 6.84 25.43
CA ALA A 79 -17.20 6.07 24.48
C ALA A 79 -16.41 5.64 23.24
N LEU A 80 -15.56 6.53 22.70
CA LEU A 80 -14.83 6.27 21.44
C LEU A 80 -13.53 5.49 21.64
N PHE A 81 -12.84 5.62 22.77
CA PHE A 81 -11.57 4.90 22.99
C PHE A 81 -11.66 3.38 22.76
N PRO A 82 -12.67 2.67 23.30
CA PRO A 82 -12.82 1.23 23.07
C PRO A 82 -13.07 0.89 21.60
N LEU A 83 -13.89 1.68 20.91
CA LEU A 83 -14.18 1.51 19.48
C LEU A 83 -12.92 1.72 18.64
N LEU A 84 -12.15 2.77 18.91
CA LEU A 84 -10.91 3.07 18.20
C LEU A 84 -9.90 1.93 18.34
N ILE A 85 -9.70 1.42 19.56
CA ILE A 85 -8.80 0.28 19.81
C ILE A 85 -9.31 -0.97 19.08
N ALA A 86 -10.61 -1.26 19.12
CA ALA A 86 -11.20 -2.40 18.42
C ALA A 86 -11.00 -2.29 16.90
N SER A 87 -11.18 -1.11 16.31
CA SER A 87 -10.96 -0.88 14.87
C SER A 87 -9.53 -1.20 14.43
N GLN A 88 -8.53 -0.93 15.26
CA GLN A 88 -7.12 -1.22 14.94
C GLN A 88 -6.82 -2.73 14.87
N THR A 89 -7.69 -3.59 15.38
CA THR A 89 -7.52 -5.05 15.33
C THR A 89 -8.11 -5.68 14.08
N LEU A 90 -8.91 -4.93 13.31
CA LEU A 90 -9.57 -5.47 12.12
C LEU A 90 -8.56 -5.67 10.98
N PRO A 91 -8.46 -6.88 10.40
CA PRO A 91 -7.59 -7.11 9.27
C PRO A 91 -8.15 -6.46 8.00
N LEU A 92 -7.28 -5.84 7.20
CA LEU A 92 -7.66 -5.18 5.95
C LEU A 92 -8.40 -6.14 4.99
N VAL A 93 -8.00 -7.42 4.98
CA VAL A 93 -8.63 -8.48 4.16
C VAL A 93 -10.11 -8.67 4.47
N ALA A 94 -10.55 -8.41 5.70
CA ALA A 94 -11.97 -8.51 6.08
C ALA A 94 -12.78 -7.27 5.67
N ILE A 95 -12.12 -6.11 5.58
CA ILE A 95 -12.76 -4.83 5.27
C ILE A 95 -13.00 -4.68 3.76
N ALA A 96 -12.04 -5.11 2.93
CA ALA A 96 -12.11 -4.99 1.47
C ALA A 96 -13.44 -5.50 0.84
N PRO A 97 -13.95 -6.72 1.15
CA PRO A 97 -15.21 -7.18 0.58
C PRO A 97 -16.43 -6.39 1.05
N LEU A 98 -16.43 -5.83 2.26
CA LEU A 98 -17.53 -4.99 2.76
C LEU A 98 -17.60 -3.66 2.00
N VAL A 99 -16.45 -3.06 1.72
CA VAL A 99 -16.36 -1.85 0.89
C VAL A 99 -16.93 -2.10 -0.50
N VAL A 100 -16.57 -3.23 -1.12
CA VAL A 100 -17.14 -3.65 -2.41
C VAL A 100 -18.65 -3.86 -2.32
N LEU A 101 -19.15 -4.47 -1.24
CA LEU A 101 -20.59 -4.67 -1.05
C LEU A 101 -21.36 -3.34 -0.92
N TRP A 102 -20.80 -2.37 -0.20
CA TRP A 102 -21.45 -1.08 0.05
C TRP A 102 -21.40 -0.13 -1.15
N PHE A 103 -20.25 -0.06 -1.83
CA PHE A 103 -20.01 0.90 -2.91
C PHE A 103 -20.14 0.28 -4.30
N GLY A 104 -20.22 -1.05 -4.40
CA GLY A 104 -20.20 -1.80 -5.65
C GLY A 104 -18.79 -1.90 -6.25
N PHE A 105 -18.68 -2.69 -7.31
CA PHE A 105 -17.64 -2.45 -8.31
C PHE A 105 -18.18 -1.31 -9.16
N GLY A 106 -17.58 -0.11 -9.01
CA GLY A 106 -17.95 1.04 -9.83
C GLY A 106 -18.03 0.69 -11.31
#